data_AF-A0A967PTG9-F1
#
_entry.id   AF-A0A967PTG9-F1
#
_cell.length_a   1.000
_cell.length_b   1.000
_cell.length_c   1.000
_cell.angle_alpha   90.00
_cell.angle_beta   90.00
_cell.angle_gamma   90.00
#
_symmetry.space_group_name_H-M   'P 1'
#
loop_
_entity.id
_entity.type
_entity.pdbx_description
1 polymer ?
#
loop_
_entity_poly.entity_id
_entity_poly.type
_entity_poly.pdbx_seq_one_letter_code
_entity_poly.pdbx_strand_id
1 'polypeptide(L)'
;MKKAFDENMSTFQMPPQIYNQNGELRKVGFEFEFTGIDLRQLAHAITKLYGGEYNRKNRFKHLVVDTIYGDFSLEMDSNLLKNRTYKKFLQKFDIDINKFLN
;
A
#
# COMPACT_ATOMS: atom_id res chain seq x y z
N MET A 1 -22.49 -22.53 -25.28
CA MET A 1 -22.86 -22.93 -23.90
C MET A 1 -21.59 -23.08 -23.06
N LYS A 2 -21.40 -22.21 -22.06
CA LYS A 2 -20.50 -22.42 -20.92
C LYS A 2 -21.16 -21.77 -19.70
N LYS A 3 -21.11 -22.48 -18.59
CA LYS A 3 -22.12 -22.56 -17.52
C LYS A 3 -22.27 -21.28 -16.70
N ALA A 4 -23.46 -21.20 -16.10
CA ALA A 4 -24.03 -20.11 -15.31
C ALA A 4 -23.09 -19.63 -14.18
N PHE A 5 -23.09 -18.31 -13.98
CA PHE A 5 -22.67 -17.70 -12.73
C PHE A 5 -23.64 -18.16 -11.64
N ASP A 6 -23.08 -18.68 -10.56
CA ASP A 6 -23.79 -19.33 -9.45
C ASP A 6 -24.64 -18.34 -8.64
N GLU A 7 -25.78 -18.81 -8.13
CA GLU A 7 -26.97 -18.06 -7.69
C GLU A 7 -26.86 -17.36 -6.31
N ASN A 8 -25.66 -16.97 -5.86
CA ASN A 8 -25.51 -16.05 -4.72
C ASN A 8 -25.10 -14.68 -5.24
N MET A 9 -26.07 -14.01 -5.84
CA MET A 9 -25.92 -12.73 -6.52
C MET A 9 -25.48 -11.66 -5.51
N SER A 10 -24.17 -11.48 -5.38
CA SER A 10 -23.60 -10.40 -4.60
C SER A 10 -24.19 -9.07 -5.10
N THR A 11 -24.62 -8.19 -4.19
CA THR A 11 -25.13 -6.84 -4.51
C THR A 11 -24.10 -5.93 -5.21
N PHE A 12 -22.90 -6.44 -5.51
CA PHE A 12 -21.84 -5.70 -6.17
C PHE A 12 -22.01 -5.77 -7.68
N GLN A 13 -21.91 -4.60 -8.33
CA GLN A 13 -21.85 -4.53 -9.78
C GLN A 13 -20.55 -5.14 -10.27
N MET A 14 -20.67 -6.12 -11.17
CA MET A 14 -19.51 -6.75 -11.78
C MET A 14 -18.89 -5.83 -12.84
N PRO A 15 -17.54 -5.84 -12.99
CA PRO A 15 -16.91 -5.11 -14.07
C PRO A 15 -17.37 -5.66 -15.44
N PRO A 16 -17.47 -4.81 -16.48
CA PRO A 16 -17.95 -5.24 -17.80
C PRO A 16 -17.06 -6.31 -18.45
N GLN A 17 -15.82 -6.42 -17.98
CA GLN A 17 -14.90 -7.48 -18.35
C GLN A 17 -14.35 -8.16 -17.10
N ILE A 18 -14.74 -9.42 -16.91
CA ILE A 18 -14.40 -10.26 -15.76
C ILE A 18 -13.14 -11.10 -15.97
N TYR A 19 -12.64 -11.20 -17.21
CA TYR A 19 -11.41 -11.92 -17.54
C TYR A 19 -10.32 -10.95 -18.04
N ASN A 20 -9.05 -11.30 -17.79
CA ASN A 20 -7.90 -10.62 -18.37
C ASN A 20 -7.59 -11.15 -19.78
N GLN A 21 -6.57 -10.58 -20.44
CA GLN A 21 -6.15 -10.98 -21.79
C GLN A 21 -5.64 -12.44 -21.90
N ASN A 22 -5.28 -13.06 -20.78
CA ASN A 22 -4.83 -14.44 -20.70
C ASN A 22 -5.99 -15.42 -20.42
N GLY A 23 -7.23 -14.93 -20.27
CA GLY A 23 -8.41 -15.74 -19.94
C GLY A 23 -8.56 -16.07 -18.46
N GLU A 24 -7.76 -15.46 -17.58
CA GLU A 24 -7.84 -15.64 -16.13
C GLU A 24 -8.83 -14.64 -15.52
N LEU A 25 -9.41 -14.98 -14.36
CA LEU A 25 -10.28 -14.06 -13.64
C LEU A 25 -9.52 -12.77 -13.30
N ARG A 26 -10.05 -11.62 -13.72
CA ARG A 26 -9.44 -10.32 -13.45
C ARG A 26 -9.45 -10.06 -11.94
N LYS A 27 -8.30 -9.66 -11.41
CA LYS A 27 -8.15 -9.20 -10.03
C LYS A 27 -8.32 -7.68 -9.97
N VAL A 28 -8.76 -7.17 -8.82
CA VAL A 28 -8.79 -5.74 -8.50
C VAL A 28 -7.78 -5.47 -7.39
N GLY A 29 -7.08 -4.33 -7.48
CA GLY A 29 -6.25 -3.81 -6.40
C GLY A 29 -6.94 -2.59 -5.78
N PHE A 30 -6.75 -2.40 -4.48
CA PHE A 30 -7.22 -1.22 -3.76
C PHE A 30 -6.02 -0.44 -3.23
N GLU A 31 -6.10 0.87 -3.33
CA GLU A 31 -5.13 1.79 -2.75
C GLU A 31 -5.86 2.75 -1.80
N PHE A 32 -5.29 2.95 -0.62
CA PHE A 32 -5.85 3.81 0.41
C PHE A 32 -4.79 4.84 0.80
N GLU A 33 -5.11 6.12 0.61
CA GLU A 33 -4.25 7.24 1.01
C GLU A 33 -4.86 7.95 2.22
N PHE A 34 -4.07 8.10 3.29
CA PHE A 34 -4.49 8.78 4.52
C PHE A 34 -3.26 9.26 5.30
N THR A 35 -3.49 10.09 6.32
CA THR A 35 -2.45 10.66 7.19
C THR A 35 -2.74 10.36 8.67
N GLY A 36 -1.78 10.65 9.56
CA GLY A 36 -1.95 10.51 11.01
C GLY A 36 -1.66 9.11 11.59
N ILE A 37 -1.17 8.17 10.78
CA ILE A 37 -0.78 6.82 11.20
C ILE A 37 0.58 6.49 10.58
N ASP A 38 1.51 5.97 11.38
CA ASP A 38 2.82 5.56 10.86
C ASP A 38 2.80 4.16 10.22
N LEU A 39 3.81 3.84 9.40
CA LEU A 39 3.86 2.57 8.66
C LEU A 39 3.97 1.32 9.55
N ARG A 40 4.42 1.43 10.81
CA ARG A 40 4.44 0.28 11.75
C ARG A 40 3.08 0.08 12.37
N GLN A 41 2.42 1.16 12.78
CA GLN A 41 1.05 1.12 13.28
C GLN A 41 0.09 0.55 12.23
N LEU A 42 0.26 0.97 10.97
CA LEU A 42 -0.53 0.45 9.86
C LEU A 42 -0.27 -1.04 9.62
N ALA A 43 1.00 -1.48 9.58
CA ALA A 43 1.33 -2.89 9.45
C ALA A 43 0.73 -3.73 10.59
N HIS A 44 0.80 -3.24 11.83
CA HIS A 44 0.19 -3.92 12.97
C HIS A 44 -1.32 -4.04 12.85
N ALA A 45 -2.01 -2.97 12.41
CA ALA A 45 -3.45 -2.99 12.19
C ALA A 45 -3.85 -4.02 11.11
N ILE A 46 -3.12 -4.06 9.99
CA ILE A 46 -3.32 -5.04 8.92
C ILE A 46 -3.11 -6.45 9.44
N THR A 47 -1.98 -6.73 10.10
CA THR A 47 -1.70 -8.07 10.63
C THR A 47 -2.72 -8.52 11.66
N LYS A 48 -3.22 -7.61 12.50
CA LYS A 48 -4.27 -7.91 13.48
C LYS A 48 -5.61 -8.25 12.83
N LEU A 49 -5.97 -7.57 11.74
CA LEU A 49 -7.24 -7.76 11.05
C LEU A 49 -7.22 -8.94 10.06
N TYR A 50 -6.10 -9.14 9.37
CA TYR A 50 -6.02 -9.99 8.18
C TYR A 50 -4.91 -11.06 8.25
N GLY A 51 -4.16 -11.14 9.35
CA GLY A 51 -3.03 -12.05 9.51
C GLY A 51 -1.79 -11.64 8.70
N GLY A 52 -0.93 -12.61 8.41
CA GLY A 52 0.28 -12.41 7.62
C GLY A 52 1.51 -11.94 8.40
N GLU A 53 2.61 -11.72 7.68
CA GLU A 53 3.93 -11.42 8.25
C GLU A 53 4.42 -10.01 7.90
N TYR A 54 4.72 -9.23 8.94
CA TYR A 54 5.27 -7.89 8.79
C TYR A 54 6.76 -7.90 8.44
N ASN A 55 7.09 -7.26 7.32
CA ASN A 55 8.45 -7.12 6.80
C ASN A 55 8.82 -5.65 6.56
N ARG A 56 9.78 -5.12 7.31
CA ARG A 56 10.31 -3.77 7.09
C ARG A 56 11.36 -3.78 5.97
N LYS A 57 11.05 -3.18 4.81
CA LYS A 57 12.03 -3.05 3.72
C LYS A 57 12.97 -1.86 3.93
N ASN A 58 12.44 -0.68 4.27
CA ASN A 58 13.22 0.49 4.67
C ASN A 58 12.36 1.47 5.49
N ARG A 59 12.82 2.71 5.71
CA ARG A 59 12.07 3.74 6.48
C ARG A 59 10.77 4.19 5.80
N PHE A 60 10.71 4.12 4.47
CA PHE A 60 9.63 4.65 3.64
C PHE A 60 8.72 3.57 3.05
N LYS A 61 9.11 2.30 3.13
CA LYS A 61 8.40 1.17 2.55
C LYS A 61 8.43 -0.05 3.45
N HIS A 62 7.26 -0.55 3.78
CA HIS A 62 7.01 -1.79 4.53
C HIS A 62 6.14 -2.74 3.71
N LEU A 63 6.12 -4.02 4.08
CA LEU A 63 5.25 -5.04 3.51
C LEU A 63 4.54 -5.83 4.63
N VAL A 64 3.33 -6.28 4.37
CA VAL A 64 2.69 -7.38 5.10
C VAL A 64 2.32 -8.44 4.06
N VAL A 65 2.92 -9.61 4.15
CA VAL A 65 2.73 -10.71 3.18
C VAL A 65 1.88 -11.83 3.78
N ASP A 66 1.35 -12.71 2.92
CA ASP A 66 0.60 -13.91 3.35
C ASP A 66 -0.64 -13.60 4.19
N THR A 67 -1.31 -12.47 3.91
CA THR A 67 -2.62 -12.16 4.50
C THR A 67 -3.75 -12.88 3.75
N ILE A 68 -4.94 -12.93 4.34
CA ILE A 68 -6.13 -13.50 3.68
C ILE A 68 -6.55 -12.79 2.38
N TYR A 69 -6.09 -11.55 2.15
CA TYR A 69 -6.41 -10.74 0.97
C TYR A 69 -5.21 -10.52 0.04
N GLY A 70 -4.11 -11.25 0.24
CA GLY A 70 -2.86 -11.09 -0.48
C GLY A 70 -1.90 -10.11 0.20
N ASP A 71 -0.92 -9.61 -0.55
CA ASP A 71 0.14 -8.79 0.03
C ASP A 71 -0.25 -7.31 0.10
N PHE A 72 0.05 -6.68 1.23
CA PHE A 72 -0.10 -5.24 1.42
C PHE A 72 1.27 -4.56 1.26
N SER A 73 1.35 -3.59 0.36
CA SER A 73 2.46 -2.64 0.29
C SER A 73 2.10 -1.36 1.03
N LEU A 74 2.96 -0.94 1.96
CA LEU A 74 2.74 0.25 2.77
C LEU A 74 3.84 1.24 2.46
N GLU A 75 3.48 2.44 2.00
CA GLU A 75 4.42 3.47 1.60
C GLU A 75 4.10 4.80 2.28
N MET A 76 5.13 5.50 2.73
CA MET A 76 4.96 6.89 3.15
C MET A 76 5.02 7.74 1.89
N ASP A 77 3.89 8.40 1.54
CA ASP A 77 3.92 9.35 0.46
C ASP A 77 4.77 10.55 0.88
N SER A 78 5.87 10.73 0.17
CA SER A 78 6.84 11.74 0.50
C SER A 78 7.52 12.19 -0.77
N ASN A 79 6.79 12.73 -1.72
CA ASN A 79 7.41 13.45 -2.84
C ASN A 79 8.41 14.52 -2.32
N LEU A 80 8.16 15.11 -1.15
CA LEU A 80 9.06 16.06 -0.49
C LEU A 80 10.32 15.42 0.12
N LEU A 81 10.23 14.22 0.71
CA LEU A 81 11.39 13.52 1.31
C LEU A 81 12.17 12.69 0.27
N LYS A 82 11.48 12.14 -0.74
CA LYS A 82 12.05 11.38 -1.86
C LYS A 82 12.95 12.29 -2.71
N ASN A 83 12.53 13.52 -2.98
CA ASN A 83 13.26 14.45 -3.86
C ASN A 83 14.33 15.31 -3.13
N ARG A 84 14.56 15.11 -1.83
CA ARG A 84 15.47 15.92 -1.00
C ARG A 84 15.20 17.43 -1.07
N THR A 85 14.04 17.86 -1.54
CA THR A 85 13.69 19.28 -1.70
C THR A 85 13.71 20.01 -0.35
N TYR A 86 13.44 19.29 0.75
CA TYR A 86 13.60 19.78 2.11
C TYR A 86 15.02 20.31 2.41
N LYS A 87 16.07 19.77 1.76
CA LYS A 87 17.45 20.27 1.96
C LYS A 87 17.60 21.70 1.47
N LYS A 88 17.03 22.03 0.31
CA LYS A 88 17.05 23.40 -0.23
C LYS A 88 16.28 24.35 0.68
N PHE A 89 15.18 23.90 1.27
CA PHE A 89 14.41 24.70 2.21
C PHE A 89 15.20 24.96 3.50
N LEU A 90 15.79 23.93 4.11
CA LEU A 90 16.55 24.05 5.36
C LEU A 90 17.87 24.82 5.21
N GLN A 91 18.55 24.71 4.06
CA GLN A 91 19.72 25.54 3.75
C GLN A 91 19.40 27.03 3.70
N LYS A 92 18.19 27.43 3.27
CA LYS A 92 17.77 28.84 3.30
C LYS A 92 17.64 29.39 4.73
N PHE A 93 17.49 28.53 5.73
CA PHE A 93 17.41 28.89 7.13
C PHE A 93 18.71 28.59 7.89
N ASP A 94 19.82 28.31 7.19
CA ASP A 94 21.14 28.01 7.75
C ASP A 94 21.16 26.80 8.72
N ILE A 95 20.22 25.86 8.53
CA ILE A 95 20.12 24.64 9.34
C ILE A 95 20.97 23.54 8.68
N ASP A 96 22.08 23.17 9.32
CA ASP A 96 22.93 22.05 8.89
C ASP A 96 22.38 20.71 9.39
N ILE A 97 21.73 19.99 8.48
CA ILE A 97 21.10 18.69 8.72
C ILE A 97 22.14 17.61 9.05
N ASN A 98 23.40 17.78 8.63
CA ASN A 98 24.45 16.77 8.88
C ASN A 98 24.80 16.67 10.37
N LYS A 99 24.49 17.69 11.17
CA LYS A 99 24.68 17.67 12.63
C LYS A 99 23.69 16.76 13.37
N PHE A 100 22.62 16.32 12.72
CA PHE A 100 21.49 15.61 13.34
C PHE A 100 21.31 14.16 12.85
N LEU A 101 22.24 13.64 12.04
CA LEU A 101 22.15 12.30 11.45
C LEU A 101 23.12 11.28 12.09
N ASN A 102 23.53 11.51 13.34
CA ASN A 102 24.26 10.52 14.15
C ASN A 102 23.30 9.48 14.76
#